data_AF-A0AAE1V830-F1
#
_entry.id   AF-A0AAE1V830-F1
#
_cell.length_a   1.000
_cell.length_b   1.000
_cell.length_c   1.000
_cell.angle_alpha   90.00
_cell.angle_beta   90.00
_cell.angle_gamma   90.00
#
_symmetry.space_group_name_H-M   'P 1'
#
loop_
_entity.id
_entity.type
_entity.pdbx_description
1 polymer ?
#
loop_
_entity_poly.entity_id
_entity_poly.type
_entity_poly.pdbx_seq_one_letter_code
_entity_poly.pdbx_strand_id
1 'polypeptide(L)'
;MATKTTSVVFNILWQLPLLLLILSCHMNLAYAAGGKWELLMSNIGISAMHMQLLNNDRVVMYDRTDFGASNISLPNGKCRNNPNDLALKVDCTAHSVEYDVSTNSIRPLMVQTDVWCSSGSATSDGTLVQIGGFNDGKRMVRVFRPCNTCDWQEWEMA
;
A
#
# COMPACT_ATOMS: atom_id res chain seq x y z
N MET A 1 74.91 -17.99 20.11
CA MET A 1 73.80 -18.13 19.16
C MET A 1 72.73 -17.14 19.58
N ALA A 2 72.81 -15.89 19.14
CA ALA A 2 71.89 -14.82 19.52
C ALA A 2 71.20 -14.28 18.28
N THR A 3 69.89 -14.18 18.39
CA THR A 3 68.84 -14.23 17.38
C THR A 3 68.69 -12.93 16.57
N LYS A 4 68.46 -13.08 15.26
CA LYS A 4 68.05 -12.01 14.30
C LYS A 4 66.60 -11.56 14.58
N THR A 5 66.30 -11.08 15.78
CA THR A 5 64.92 -10.71 16.15
C THR A 5 64.56 -9.29 15.72
N THR A 6 65.53 -8.40 15.57
CA THR A 6 65.32 -6.96 15.33
C THR A 6 64.88 -6.59 13.91
N SER A 7 65.28 -7.36 12.89
CA SER A 7 64.98 -7.04 11.49
C SER A 7 63.55 -7.38 11.05
N VAL A 8 62.88 -8.29 11.77
CA VAL A 8 61.52 -8.72 11.44
C VAL A 8 60.49 -7.71 11.98
N VAL A 9 60.75 -7.14 13.16
CA VAL A 9 59.85 -6.16 13.81
C VAL A 9 59.77 -4.85 13.02
N PHE A 10 60.89 -4.41 12.42
CA PHE A 10 60.96 -3.16 11.65
C PHE A 10 60.15 -3.23 10.34
N ASN A 11 60.11 -4.40 9.68
CA ASN A 11 59.33 -4.60 8.46
C ASN A 11 57.82 -4.63 8.73
N ILE A 12 57.39 -5.15 9.89
CA ILE A 12 55.98 -5.18 10.29
C ILE A 12 55.49 -3.75 10.62
N LEU A 13 56.31 -2.95 11.31
CA LEU A 13 55.98 -1.57 11.68
C LEU A 13 55.87 -0.62 10.47
N TRP A 14 56.61 -0.87 9.39
CA TRP A 14 56.52 -0.05 8.17
C TRP A 14 55.31 -0.39 7.29
N GLN A 15 54.75 -1.59 7.44
CA GLN A 15 53.53 -2.01 6.73
C GLN A 15 52.24 -1.65 7.48
N LEU A 16 52.32 -1.32 8.77
CA LEU A 16 51.19 -0.89 9.60
C LEU A 16 50.39 0.32 9.05
N PRO A 17 51.03 1.38 8.52
CA PRO A 17 50.31 2.53 7.95
C PRO A 17 49.50 2.13 6.71
N LEU A 18 50.03 1.22 5.89
CA LEU A 18 49.35 0.71 4.70
C LEU A 18 48.16 -0.19 5.08
N LEU A 19 48.31 -1.01 6.13
CA LEU A 19 47.23 -1.83 6.67
C LEU A 19 46.10 -0.98 7.29
N LEU A 20 46.44 0.12 7.97
CA LEU A 20 45.48 1.09 8.53
C LEU A 20 44.74 1.89 7.42
N LEU A 21 45.39 2.16 6.30
CA LEU A 21 44.78 2.77 5.09
C LEU A 21 43.81 1.81 4.39
N ILE A 22 44.07 0.51 4.39
CA ILE A 22 43.17 -0.51 3.81
C ILE A 22 41.97 -0.75 4.76
N LEU A 23 42.18 -0.72 6.08
CA LEU A 23 41.11 -0.88 7.08
C LEU A 23 40.09 0.27 7.06
N SER A 24 40.51 1.48 6.70
CA SER A 24 39.63 2.65 6.52
C SER A 24 38.83 2.60 5.19
N CYS A 25 39.17 1.69 4.28
CA CYS A 25 38.40 1.43 3.06
C CYS A 25 37.30 0.37 3.26
N HIS A 26 37.24 -0.28 4.43
CA HIS A 26 36.08 -1.06 4.85
C HIS A 26 35.02 -0.17 5.49
N MET A 27 34.63 0.89 4.77
CA MET A 27 33.29 1.43 4.96
C MET A 27 32.34 0.33 4.53
N ASN A 28 31.78 -0.39 5.49
CA ASN A 28 30.58 -1.20 5.28
C ASN A 28 29.46 -0.24 4.88
N LEU A 29 29.44 0.20 3.63
CA LEU A 29 28.33 0.87 2.97
C LEU A 29 27.28 -0.18 2.61
N ALA A 30 26.85 -0.90 3.64
CA ALA A 30 25.58 -1.60 3.69
C ALA A 30 24.85 -1.13 4.95
N TYR A 31 24.87 0.17 5.23
CA TYR A 31 23.72 0.78 5.89
C TYR A 31 22.58 0.58 4.90
N ALA A 32 21.79 -0.47 5.08
CA ALA A 32 20.54 -0.66 4.34
C ALA A 32 19.88 0.71 4.30
N ALA A 33 19.68 1.29 3.12
CA ALA A 33 19.20 2.67 2.95
C ALA A 33 18.04 2.91 3.92
N GLY A 34 18.32 3.58 5.05
CA GLY A 34 17.57 3.39 6.28
C GLY A 34 16.17 3.96 6.18
N GLY A 35 15.23 3.15 5.67
CA GLY A 35 13.82 3.51 5.66
C GLY A 35 13.31 3.61 7.10
N LYS A 36 12.46 4.61 7.35
CA LYS A 36 11.67 4.69 8.58
C LYS A 36 10.22 4.35 8.27
N TRP A 37 9.58 3.63 9.18
CA TRP A 37 8.13 3.53 9.19
C TRP A 37 7.57 4.73 9.95
N GLU A 38 6.60 5.39 9.34
CA GLU A 38 5.86 6.47 9.97
C GLU A 38 4.38 6.13 9.93
N LEU A 39 3.73 6.27 11.08
CA LEU A 39 2.29 6.07 11.16
C LEU A 39 1.61 7.30 10.56
N LEU A 40 1.00 7.13 9.39
CA LEU A 40 0.26 8.21 8.73
C LEU A 40 -1.12 8.40 9.37
N MET A 41 -1.88 7.31 9.52
CA MET A 41 -3.16 7.29 10.22
C MET A 41 -3.32 6.01 11.04
N SER A 42 -3.88 6.12 12.24
CA SER A 42 -4.10 4.98 13.13
C SER A 42 -5.22 4.04 12.68
N ASN A 43 -6.20 4.56 11.93
CA ASN A 43 -7.32 3.80 11.41
C ASN A 43 -7.92 4.48 10.18
N ILE A 44 -8.15 3.73 9.11
CA ILE A 44 -8.77 4.22 7.87
C ILE A 44 -10.23 3.76 7.71
N GLY A 45 -10.73 2.96 8.65
CA GLY A 45 -12.08 2.42 8.69
C GLY A 45 -12.28 1.05 8.06
N ILE A 46 -11.34 0.60 7.21
CA ILE A 46 -11.39 -0.68 6.50
C ILE A 46 -10.10 -1.48 6.68
N SER A 47 -10.14 -2.80 6.46
CA SER A 47 -8.94 -3.62 6.31
C SER A 47 -8.55 -3.65 4.84
N ALA A 48 -7.57 -2.83 4.43
CA ALA A 48 -7.22 -2.69 3.02
C ALA A 48 -6.71 -4.01 2.39
N MET A 49 -7.61 -4.76 1.77
CA MET A 49 -7.29 -5.97 1.00
C MET A 49 -6.57 -5.62 -0.31
N HIS A 50 -6.99 -4.54 -0.95
CA HIS A 50 -6.33 -3.98 -2.13
C HIS A 50 -5.96 -2.51 -1.89
N MET A 51 -4.84 -2.08 -2.48
CA MET A 51 -4.34 -0.71 -2.43
C MET A 51 -3.68 -0.36 -3.77
N GLN A 52 -3.97 0.83 -4.30
CA GLN A 52 -3.36 1.33 -5.54
C GLN A 52 -3.04 2.82 -5.41
N LEU A 53 -1.76 3.18 -5.55
CA LEU A 53 -1.32 4.58 -5.72
C LEU A 53 -1.63 5.04 -7.15
N LEU A 54 -2.21 6.23 -7.28
CA LEU A 54 -2.57 6.85 -8.55
C LEU A 54 -1.62 8.00 -8.90
N ASN A 55 -1.72 8.51 -10.13
CA ASN A 55 -0.85 9.55 -10.68
C ASN A 55 -1.06 10.96 -10.08
N ASN A 56 -1.94 11.10 -9.10
CA ASN A 56 -2.28 12.34 -8.43
C ASN A 56 -2.05 12.27 -6.90
N ASP A 57 -1.14 11.40 -6.46
CA ASP A 57 -0.78 11.16 -5.05
C ASP A 57 -1.96 10.78 -4.16
N ARG A 58 -2.98 10.16 -4.75
CA ARG A 58 -4.08 9.52 -4.04
C ARG A 58 -3.90 8.02 -4.05
N VAL A 59 -4.24 7.37 -2.94
CA VAL A 59 -4.23 5.92 -2.82
C VAL A 59 -5.66 5.45 -2.66
N VAL A 60 -6.14 4.64 -3.58
CA VAL A 60 -7.45 3.98 -3.44
C VAL A 60 -7.24 2.65 -2.74
N MET A 61 -7.98 2.42 -1.66
CA MET A 61 -7.94 1.22 -0.84
C MET A 61 -9.35 0.64 -0.74
N TYR A 62 -9.47 -0.69 -0.72
CA TYR A 62 -10.77 -1.35 -0.60
C TYR A 62 -10.67 -2.74 0.01
N ASP A 63 -11.74 -3.12 0.69
CA ASP A 63 -12.00 -4.39 1.32
C ASP A 63 -13.26 -5.03 0.74
N ARG A 64 -13.46 -6.31 1.04
CA ARG A 64 -14.68 -7.07 0.74
C ARG A 64 -15.91 -6.49 1.46
N THR A 65 -17.11 -6.77 0.97
CA THR A 65 -18.37 -6.26 1.56
C THR A 65 -19.13 -7.28 2.40
N ASP A 66 -18.77 -8.56 2.29
CA ASP A 66 -19.52 -9.70 2.83
C ASP A 66 -19.08 -10.11 4.25
N PHE A 67 -18.31 -9.27 4.96
CA PHE A 67 -17.87 -9.48 6.36
C PHE A 67 -18.66 -8.66 7.39
N GLY A 68 -19.62 -7.85 6.95
CA GLY A 68 -20.43 -6.99 7.81
C GLY A 68 -20.00 -5.53 7.73
N ALA A 69 -20.31 -4.75 8.75
CA ALA A 69 -20.10 -3.30 8.73
C ALA A 69 -18.62 -2.94 8.94
N SER A 70 -18.11 -2.01 8.14
CA SER A 70 -16.80 -1.38 8.31
C SER A 70 -16.83 -0.26 9.35
N ASN A 71 -15.67 0.19 9.84
CA ASN A 71 -15.56 1.24 10.85
C ASN A 71 -15.49 2.66 10.25
N ILE A 72 -16.20 2.88 9.14
CA ILE A 72 -16.32 4.17 8.47
C ILE A 72 -17.66 4.26 7.74
N SER A 73 -18.38 5.37 7.97
CA SER A 73 -19.70 5.58 7.36
C SER A 73 -19.59 6.20 5.97
N LEU A 74 -20.52 5.83 5.08
CA LEU A 74 -20.74 6.56 3.85
C LEU A 74 -21.27 7.98 4.13
N PRO A 75 -20.92 8.98 3.32
CA PRO A 75 -21.35 10.36 3.55
C PRO A 75 -22.85 10.54 3.31
N ASN A 76 -23.43 11.57 3.93
CA ASN A 76 -24.81 12.04 3.70
C ASN A 76 -25.90 10.99 3.95
N GLY A 77 -25.66 10.02 4.84
CA GLY A 77 -26.63 8.94 5.13
C GLY A 77 -26.88 7.99 3.96
N LYS A 78 -25.98 7.99 2.96
CA LYS A 78 -26.03 7.05 1.83
C LYS A 78 -25.86 5.63 2.37
N CYS A 79 -26.65 4.70 1.86
CA CYS A 79 -26.51 3.28 2.14
C CYS A 79 -26.52 2.49 0.85
N ARG A 80 -25.66 1.49 0.79
CA ARG A 80 -25.65 0.42 -0.20
C ARG A 80 -26.82 -0.51 0.07
N ASN A 81 -27.69 -0.67 -0.90
CA ASN A 81 -28.81 -1.62 -0.87
C ASN A 81 -28.49 -2.75 -1.83
N ASN A 82 -28.16 -3.93 -1.30
CA ASN A 82 -27.75 -5.06 -2.11
C ASN A 82 -28.38 -6.35 -1.56
N PRO A 83 -29.45 -6.87 -2.21
CA PRO A 83 -30.11 -8.09 -1.76
C PRO A 83 -29.23 -9.34 -1.89
N ASN A 84 -28.13 -9.28 -2.65
CA ASN A 84 -27.22 -10.41 -2.87
C ASN A 84 -26.06 -10.44 -1.87
N ASP A 85 -25.82 -9.37 -1.11
CA ASP A 85 -24.74 -9.33 -0.11
C ASP A 85 -24.94 -10.37 0.98
N LEU A 86 -23.88 -11.09 1.36
CA LEU A 86 -24.02 -12.22 2.29
C LEU A 86 -24.08 -11.81 3.77
N ALA A 87 -23.67 -10.59 4.12
CA ALA A 87 -23.66 -10.11 5.50
C ALA A 87 -24.75 -9.06 5.76
N LEU A 88 -24.79 -7.98 4.96
CA LEU A 88 -25.68 -6.84 5.17
C LEU A 88 -26.41 -6.46 3.89
N LYS A 89 -27.73 -6.65 3.88
CA LYS A 89 -28.58 -6.27 2.74
C LYS A 89 -28.73 -4.76 2.57
N VAL A 90 -28.67 -4.04 3.69
CA VAL A 90 -28.62 -2.58 3.75
C VAL A 90 -27.42 -2.22 4.60
N ASP A 91 -26.46 -1.51 4.01
CA ASP A 91 -25.19 -1.19 4.63
C ASP A 91 -24.86 0.28 4.41
N CYS A 92 -24.69 1.03 5.50
CA CYS A 92 -24.39 2.46 5.46
C CYS A 92 -22.90 2.75 5.72
N THR A 93 -22.07 1.71 5.73
CA THR A 93 -20.61 1.80 5.90
C THR A 93 -19.90 1.71 4.56
N ALA A 94 -18.70 2.28 4.48
CA ALA A 94 -17.87 2.25 3.28
C ALA A 94 -16.85 1.11 3.38
N HIS A 95 -16.72 0.35 2.29
CA HIS A 95 -15.72 -0.73 2.12
C HIS A 95 -14.59 -0.31 1.18
N SER A 96 -14.58 0.96 0.77
CA SER A 96 -13.49 1.56 0.00
C SER A 96 -13.23 2.96 0.52
N VAL A 97 -11.97 3.39 0.46
CA VAL A 97 -11.55 4.75 0.80
C VAL A 97 -10.53 5.25 -0.22
N GLU A 98 -10.54 6.55 -0.44
CA GLU A 98 -9.46 7.28 -1.11
C GLU A 98 -8.66 8.02 -0.03
N TYR A 99 -7.37 7.74 0.05
CA TYR A 99 -6.42 8.45 0.89
C TYR A 99 -5.68 9.52 0.09
N ASP A 100 -5.65 10.75 0.60
CA ASP A 100 -4.91 11.87 0.03
C ASP A 100 -3.61 12.07 0.82
N VAL A 101 -2.48 11.78 0.16
CA VAL A 101 -1.15 11.85 0.79
C VAL A 101 -0.80 13.28 1.22
N SER A 102 -1.22 14.29 0.45
CA SER A 102 -0.85 15.69 0.70
C SER A 102 -1.52 16.26 1.95
N THR A 103 -2.75 15.84 2.21
CA THR A 103 -3.56 16.32 3.35
C THR A 103 -3.63 15.33 4.50
N ASN A 104 -3.05 14.14 4.35
CA ASN A 104 -3.15 13.03 5.28
C ASN A 104 -4.62 12.77 5.70
N SER A 105 -5.51 12.73 4.70
CA SER A 105 -6.95 12.60 4.92
C SER A 105 -7.54 11.46 4.10
N ILE A 106 -8.72 10.97 4.51
CA ILE A 106 -9.45 9.93 3.81
C ILE A 106 -10.85 10.38 3.41
N ARG A 107 -11.31 9.83 2.29
CA ARG A 107 -12.67 10.00 1.77
C ARG A 107 -13.31 8.63 1.59
N PRO A 108 -14.48 8.35 2.20
CA PRO A 108 -15.20 7.11 1.96
C PRO A 108 -15.67 7.03 0.50
N LEU A 109 -15.55 5.84 -0.09
CA LEU A 109 -16.04 5.48 -1.42
C LEU A 109 -17.03 4.31 -1.33
N MET A 110 -18.00 4.28 -2.22
CA MET A 110 -19.00 3.21 -2.25
C MET A 110 -18.66 2.20 -3.35
N VAL A 111 -18.28 0.99 -2.94
CA VAL A 111 -18.32 -0.19 -3.79
C VAL A 111 -19.66 -0.90 -3.60
N GLN A 112 -20.31 -1.29 -4.69
CA GLN A 112 -21.66 -1.87 -4.68
C GLN A 112 -21.63 -3.38 -4.51
N THR A 113 -20.67 -4.03 -5.16
CA THR A 113 -20.57 -5.49 -5.27
C THR A 113 -19.26 -5.99 -4.67
N ASP A 114 -19.21 -7.24 -4.24
CA ASP A 114 -18.08 -7.78 -3.49
C ASP A 114 -16.79 -7.90 -4.32
N VAL A 115 -15.73 -7.23 -3.86
CA VAL A 115 -14.39 -7.16 -4.48
C VAL A 115 -13.44 -8.28 -4.04
N TRP A 116 -13.88 -9.23 -3.19
CA TRP A 116 -13.06 -10.35 -2.73
C TRP A 116 -12.49 -11.20 -3.89
N CYS A 117 -11.21 -11.58 -3.80
CA CYS A 117 -10.49 -12.35 -4.84
C CYS A 117 -10.48 -11.68 -6.23
N SER A 118 -10.52 -10.36 -6.28
CA SER A 118 -10.52 -9.62 -7.53
C SER A 118 -9.14 -9.16 -7.99
N SER A 119 -9.07 -8.49 -9.12
CA SER A 119 -7.82 -7.93 -9.67
C SER A 119 -8.07 -6.54 -10.27
N GLY A 120 -7.01 -5.74 -10.45
CA GLY A 120 -7.13 -4.44 -11.07
C GLY A 120 -5.78 -3.80 -11.38
N SER A 121 -5.81 -2.71 -12.16
CA SER A 121 -4.63 -1.94 -12.53
C SER A 121 -5.00 -0.49 -12.85
N ALA A 122 -4.05 0.41 -12.62
CA ALA A 122 -4.14 1.79 -13.09
C ALA A 122 -3.74 1.86 -14.58
N THR A 123 -4.56 2.53 -15.38
CA THR A 123 -4.25 2.83 -16.77
C THR A 123 -3.38 4.09 -16.87
N SER A 124 -2.85 4.38 -18.07
CA SER A 124 -1.93 5.50 -18.28
C SER A 124 -2.53 6.89 -17.98
N ASP A 125 -3.85 7.03 -17.99
CA ASP A 125 -4.52 8.29 -17.64
C ASP A 125 -4.79 8.44 -16.13
N GLY A 126 -4.41 7.44 -15.32
CA GLY A 126 -4.66 7.42 -13.87
C GLY A 126 -5.98 6.77 -13.46
N THR A 127 -6.80 6.31 -14.42
CA THR A 127 -8.02 5.55 -14.13
C THR A 127 -7.67 4.18 -13.56
N LEU A 128 -8.23 3.83 -12.41
CA LEU A 128 -8.15 2.49 -11.84
C LEU A 128 -9.27 1.63 -12.40
N VAL A 129 -8.91 0.53 -13.03
CA VAL A 129 -9.85 -0.50 -13.52
C VAL A 129 -9.68 -1.75 -12.68
N GLN A 130 -10.77 -2.25 -12.13
CA GLN A 130 -10.84 -3.45 -11.31
C GLN A 130 -11.87 -4.40 -11.94
N ILE A 131 -11.60 -5.70 -11.89
CA ILE A 131 -12.44 -6.75 -12.49
C ILE A 131 -12.61 -7.95 -11.56
N GLY A 132 -13.76 -8.60 -11.69
CA GLY A 132 -14.09 -9.81 -10.94
C GLY A 132 -14.38 -9.48 -9.47
N GLY A 133 -14.33 -10.51 -8.65
CA GLY A 133 -14.84 -10.44 -7.28
C GLY A 133 -15.45 -11.76 -6.88
N PHE A 134 -16.17 -11.74 -5.76
CA PHE A 134 -16.89 -12.88 -5.24
C PHE A 134 -18.40 -12.69 -5.36
N ASN A 135 -19.18 -13.76 -5.36
CA ASN A 135 -20.64 -13.71 -5.37
C ASN A 135 -21.23 -12.83 -6.50
N ASP A 136 -21.80 -11.67 -6.16
CA ASP A 136 -22.38 -10.66 -7.05
C ASP A 136 -21.32 -9.77 -7.71
N GLY A 137 -20.08 -9.79 -7.22
CA GLY A 137 -18.93 -9.13 -7.84
C GLY A 137 -18.21 -9.94 -8.92
N LYS A 138 -18.51 -11.25 -9.06
CA LYS A 138 -17.75 -12.16 -9.94
C LYS A 138 -17.68 -11.74 -11.42
N ARG A 139 -18.69 -11.02 -11.91
CA ARG A 139 -18.82 -10.55 -13.30
C ARG A 139 -18.79 -9.03 -13.39
N MET A 140 -18.20 -8.36 -12.40
CA MET A 140 -18.21 -6.90 -12.36
C MET A 140 -16.92 -6.31 -12.92
N VAL A 141 -17.07 -5.20 -13.64
CA VAL A 141 -16.00 -4.26 -13.96
C VAL A 141 -16.27 -3.00 -13.15
N ARG A 142 -15.28 -2.56 -12.39
CA ARG A 142 -15.34 -1.33 -11.59
C ARG A 142 -14.28 -0.36 -12.07
N VAL A 143 -14.66 0.88 -12.30
CA VAL A 143 -13.78 1.93 -12.78
C VAL A 143 -13.82 3.10 -11.82
N PHE A 144 -12.65 3.54 -11.38
CA PHE A 144 -12.48 4.73 -10.56
C PHE A 144 -11.60 5.74 -11.30
N ARG A 145 -12.16 6.91 -11.59
CA ARG A 145 -11.44 8.04 -12.18
C ARG A 145 -11.24 9.09 -11.10
N PRO A 146 -10.00 9.45 -10.72
CA PRO A 146 -9.76 10.34 -9.58
C PRO A 146 -10.30 11.75 -9.80
N CYS A 147 -11.03 12.25 -8.81
CA CYS A 147 -11.56 13.61 -8.72
C CYS A 147 -12.17 13.84 -7.32
N ASN A 148 -12.57 15.07 -7.01
CA ASN A 148 -13.02 15.42 -5.65
C ASN A 148 -14.39 14.84 -5.25
N THR A 149 -15.25 14.50 -6.21
CA THR A 149 -16.67 14.15 -5.96
C THR A 149 -17.12 12.85 -6.63
N CYS A 150 -16.23 12.17 -7.34
CA CYS A 150 -16.53 10.91 -8.02
C CYS A 150 -16.46 9.73 -7.07
N ASP A 151 -17.09 8.65 -7.53
CA ASP A 151 -17.17 7.38 -6.84
C ASP A 151 -16.88 6.27 -7.86
N TRP A 152 -16.88 5.03 -7.41
CA TRP A 152 -16.79 3.88 -8.30
C TRP A 152 -17.95 3.85 -9.30
N GLN A 153 -17.64 3.49 -10.53
CA GLN A 153 -18.62 3.15 -11.56
C GLN A 153 -18.54 1.65 -11.80
N GLU A 154 -19.66 0.93 -11.68
CA GLU A 154 -19.68 -0.53 -11.77
C GLU A 154 -20.64 -1.00 -12.86
N TRP A 155 -20.22 -1.98 -13.65
CA TRP A 155 -21.03 -2.63 -14.68
C TRP A 155 -20.86 -4.14 -14.63
N GLU A 156 -21.95 -4.86 -14.86
CA GLU A 156 -21.91 -6.30 -15.07
C GLU A 156 -21.46 -6.60 -16.50
N MET A 157 -20.54 -7.54 -16.65
CA MET A 157 -20.15 -8.09 -17.94
C MET A 157 -21.26 -8.99 -18.47
N ALA A 158 -21.68 -8.72 -19.71
CA ALA A 158 -22.68 -9.51 -20.43
C ALA A 158 -22.21 -10.96 -20.69
#